data_AF-A0A2G4SGX0-F1
#
_entry.id   AF-A0A2G4SGX0-F1
#
_cell.length_a   1.000
_cell.length_b   1.000
_cell.length_c   1.000
_cell.angle_alpha   90.00
_cell.angle_beta   90.00
_cell.angle_gamma   90.00
#
_symmetry.space_group_name_H-M   'P 1'
#
loop_
_entity.id
_entity.type
_entity.pdbx_description
1 polymer ?
#
loop_
_entity_poly.entity_id
_entity_poly.type
_entity_poly.pdbx_seq_one_letter_code
_entity_poly.pdbx_strand_id
1 'polypeptide(L)'
;MSLTWFFFAESKAIVEAHSMPECIIIDATYKTNSHGLTLLSIVGTTNTTGDIRDALTTYHTTGVWMEHEKTENYLWILCFLTL
;
A
#
# COMPACT_ATOMS: atom_id res chain seq x y z
N MET A 1 -12.53 17.23 -16.03
CA MET A 1 -11.76 15.97 -15.92
C MET A 1 -11.59 15.69 -14.44
N SER A 2 -12.26 14.68 -13.89
CA SER A 2 -12.05 14.28 -12.49
C SER A 2 -10.90 13.27 -12.43
N LEU A 3 -10.04 13.38 -11.43
CA LEU A 3 -9.05 12.36 -11.11
C LEU A 3 -9.78 11.20 -10.42
N THR A 4 -9.84 10.06 -11.09
CA THR A 4 -10.56 8.88 -10.60
C THR A 4 -9.63 7.88 -9.89
N TRP A 5 -8.36 7.83 -10.30
CA TRP A 5 -7.35 6.88 -9.83
C TRP A 5 -5.96 7.51 -9.80
N PHE A 6 -5.23 7.32 -8.70
CA PHE A 6 -3.81 7.65 -8.63
C PHE A 6 -3.06 6.60 -7.83
N PHE A 7 -2.20 5.83 -8.50
CA PHE A 7 -1.40 4.76 -7.93
C PHE A 7 0.06 5.18 -7.78
N PHE A 8 0.70 4.75 -6.71
CA PHE A 8 2.11 4.99 -6.45
C PHE A 8 2.73 3.80 -5.73
N ALA A 9 3.92 3.40 -6.15
CA ALA A 9 4.62 2.27 -5.55
C ALA A 9 6.14 2.48 -5.58
N GLU A 10 6.81 1.95 -4.56
CA GLU A 10 8.27 1.96 -4.46
C GLU A 10 8.80 0.56 -4.75
N SER A 11 9.62 0.44 -5.79
CA SER A 11 9.99 -0.88 -6.34
C SER A 11 10.80 -1.73 -5.37
N LYS A 12 11.63 -1.13 -4.51
CA LYS A 12 12.40 -1.89 -3.51
C LYS A 12 11.49 -2.40 -2.39
N ALA A 13 10.59 -1.55 -1.89
CA ALA A 13 9.60 -1.97 -0.91
C ALA A 13 8.66 -3.05 -1.45
N ILE A 14 8.32 -3.04 -2.75
CA ILE A 14 7.57 -4.15 -3.36
C ILE A 14 8.37 -5.46 -3.26
N VAL A 15 9.65 -5.45 -3.64
CA VAL A 15 10.52 -6.63 -3.54
C VAL A 15 10.62 -7.14 -2.09
N GLU A 16 10.77 -6.24 -1.12
CA GLU A 16 10.78 -6.58 0.30
C GLU A 16 9.44 -7.20 0.72
N ALA A 17 8.32 -6.61 0.32
CA ALA A 17 6.98 -7.10 0.64
C ALA A 17 6.72 -8.50 0.06
N HIS A 18 7.25 -8.80 -1.13
CA HIS A 18 7.19 -10.15 -1.70
C HIS A 18 8.02 -11.18 -0.94
N SER A 19 9.08 -10.76 -0.24
CA SER A 19 9.90 -11.67 0.55
C SER A 19 9.22 -12.11 1.85
N MET A 20 8.31 -11.29 2.39
CA MET A 20 7.58 -11.51 3.64
C MET A 20 6.11 -11.01 3.51
N PRO A 21 5.28 -11.65 2.66
CA PRO A 21 3.91 -11.19 2.39
C PRO A 21 2.99 -11.23 3.61
N GLU A 22 3.31 -12.06 4.62
CA GLU A 22 2.61 -12.14 5.90
C GLU A 22 2.77 -10.89 6.78
N CYS A 23 3.76 -10.04 6.48
CA CYS A 23 4.08 -8.83 7.24
C CYS A 23 3.50 -7.55 6.60
N ILE A 24 2.49 -7.68 5.75
CA ILE A 24 1.83 -6.56 5.07
C ILE A 24 0.61 -6.08 5.87
N ILE A 25 0.50 -4.76 6.03
CA ILE A 25 -0.66 -4.07 6.59
C ILE A 25 -1.34 -3.28 5.47
N ILE A 26 -2.67 -3.37 5.40
CA ILE A 26 -3.51 -2.63 4.47
C ILE A 26 -4.45 -1.74 5.27
N ASP A 27 -4.39 -0.43 5.04
CA ASP A 27 -5.26 0.55 5.67
C ASP A 27 -6.03 1.35 4.61
N ALA A 28 -7.32 1.57 4.86
CA ALA A 28 -8.17 2.42 4.05
C ALA A 28 -8.50 3.71 4.81
N THR A 29 -7.95 4.84 4.35
CA THR A 29 -8.20 6.15 4.94
C THR A 29 -9.25 6.92 4.13
N TYR A 30 -10.37 7.22 4.77
CA TYR A 30 -11.54 7.83 4.15
C TYR A 30 -11.54 9.37 4.20
N LYS A 31 -12.07 10.00 3.14
CA LYS A 31 -12.41 11.44 3.09
C LYS A 31 -11.23 12.39 3.36
N THR A 32 -10.03 12.03 2.92
CA THR A 32 -8.80 12.77 3.24
C THR A 32 -8.41 13.83 2.20
N ASN A 33 -9.09 13.91 1.05
CA ASN A 33 -8.78 14.91 0.03
C ASN A 33 -10.03 15.66 -0.49
N SER A 34 -9.80 16.80 -1.15
CA SER A 34 -10.85 17.67 -1.73
C SER A 34 -11.68 17.00 -2.83
N HIS A 35 -11.22 15.85 -3.33
CA HIS A 35 -11.89 15.05 -4.36
C HIS A 35 -12.72 13.92 -3.75
N GLY A 36 -12.71 13.74 -2.42
CA GLY A 36 -13.45 12.69 -1.73
C GLY A 36 -12.96 11.26 -2.02
N LEU A 37 -11.73 11.08 -2.51
CA LEU A 37 -11.18 9.75 -2.78
C LEU A 37 -10.76 9.04 -1.48
N THR A 38 -10.87 7.73 -1.47
CA THR A 38 -10.29 6.89 -0.41
C THR A 38 -8.83 6.60 -0.75
N LEU A 39 -7.94 6.71 0.24
CA LEU A 39 -6.57 6.20 0.14
C LEU A 39 -6.54 4.78 0.65
N LEU A 40 -6.13 3.82 -0.20
CA LEU A 40 -5.64 2.54 0.28
C LEU A 40 -4.13 2.64 0.40
N SER A 41 -3.61 2.56 1.62
CA SER A 41 -2.17 2.50 1.90
C SER A 41 -1.78 1.08 2.25
N ILE A 42 -0.69 0.62 1.66
CA ILE A 42 -0.15 -0.72 1.87
C ILE A 42 1.30 -0.57 2.33
N VAL A 43 1.54 -1.06 3.53
CA VAL A 43 2.76 -0.84 4.30
C VAL A 43 3.30 -2.19 4.72
N GLY A 44 4.57 -2.43 4.45
CA GLY A 44 5.25 -3.60 4.98
C GLY A 44 5.82 -3.32 6.37
N THR A 45 5.92 -4.37 7.17
CA THR A 45 6.60 -4.34 8.46
C THR A 45 7.81 -5.25 8.43
N THR A 46 8.88 -4.85 9.10
CA THR A 46 10.13 -5.61 9.15
C THR A 46 10.87 -5.33 10.44
N ASN A 47 11.58 -6.32 10.97
CA ASN A 47 12.55 -6.16 12.04
C ASN A 47 13.97 -6.56 11.60
N THR A 48 14.15 -6.92 10.33
CA THR A 48 15.39 -7.46 9.77
C THR A 48 16.17 -6.43 8.94
N THR A 49 15.51 -5.40 8.42
CA THR A 49 16.09 -4.42 7.48
C THR A 49 16.17 -2.98 8.00
N GLY A 50 15.75 -2.73 9.25
CA GLY A 50 15.84 -1.41 9.89
C GLY A 50 17.24 -1.03 10.41
N ASP A 51 17.50 0.28 10.57
CA ASP A 51 18.75 0.83 11.13
C ASP A 51 19.07 0.29 12.53
N ILE A 52 18.02 -0.01 13.30
CA ILE A 52 18.11 -0.68 14.59
C ILE A 52 17.70 -2.13 14.38
N ARG A 53 18.69 -3.03 14.38
CA ARG A 53 18.46 -4.48 14.39
C ARG A 53 17.53 -4.81 15.58
N ASP A 54 16.53 -5.65 15.33
CA ASP A 54 15.52 -6.10 16.29
C ASP A 54 14.42 -5.09 16.66
N ALA A 55 14.39 -3.89 16.06
CA ALA A 55 13.26 -2.98 16.17
C ALA A 55 12.26 -3.22 15.03
N LEU A 56 10.97 -3.35 15.36
CA LEU A 56 9.91 -3.37 14.35
C LEU A 56 9.80 -2.00 13.69
N THR A 57 9.99 -1.95 12.37
CA THR A 57 9.84 -0.76 11.54
C THR A 57 8.80 -0.99 10.45
N THR A 58 8.26 0.11 9.94
CA THR A 58 7.33 0.14 8.81
C THR A 58 8.03 0.74 7.60
N TYR A 59 7.79 0.19 6.41
CA TYR A 59 8.21 0.79 5.15
C TYR A 59 7.00 0.93 4.21
N HIS A 60 6.95 2.03 3.48
CA HIS A 60 5.82 2.30 2.59
C HIS A 60 6.00 1.54 1.28
N THR A 61 5.08 0.64 0.96
CA THR A 61 5.17 -0.20 -0.25
C THR A 61 4.47 0.44 -1.42
N THR A 62 3.16 0.59 -1.30
CA THR A 62 2.31 1.08 -2.39
C THR A 62 1.03 1.69 -1.83
N GLY A 63 0.37 2.48 -2.65
CA GLY A 63 -0.95 2.98 -2.33
C GLY A 63 -1.70 3.44 -3.56
N VAL A 64 -3.00 3.62 -3.38
CA VAL A 64 -3.85 4.18 -4.42
C VAL A 64 -4.89 5.11 -3.83
N TRP A 65 -5.12 6.22 -4.51
CA TRP A 65 -6.31 7.01 -4.36
C TRP A 65 -7.38 6.47 -5.31
N MET A 66 -8.54 6.12 -4.75
CA MET A 66 -9.62 5.54 -5.53
C MET A 66 -10.97 6.21 -5.31
N GLU A 67 -11.68 6.39 -6.41
CA GLU A 67 -13.09 6.74 -6.41
C GLU A 67 -13.93 5.46 -6.36
N HIS A 68 -14.87 5.39 -5.41
CA HIS A 68 -15.82 4.28 -5.24
C HIS A 68 -15.15 2.90 -5.08
N GLU A 69 -14.90 2.51 -3.83
CA GLU A 69 -14.32 1.22 -3.43
C GLU A 69 -15.13 0.00 -3.94
N LYS A 70 -14.74 -0.52 -5.10
CA LYS A 70 -15.25 -1.79 -5.65
C LYS A 70 -14.25 -2.90 -5.38
N THR A 71 -14.76 -4.12 -5.23
CA THR A 71 -13.94 -5.34 -5.06
C THR A 71 -12.86 -5.48 -6.13
N GLU A 72 -13.18 -5.15 -7.39
CA GLU A 72 -12.24 -5.17 -8.53
C GLU A 72 -11.00 -4.30 -8.29
N ASN A 73 -11.17 -3.18 -7.61
CA ASN A 73 -10.10 -2.22 -7.35
C ASN A 73 -9.11 -2.79 -6.33
N TYR A 74 -9.61 -3.40 -5.26
CA TYR A 74 -8.78 -4.08 -4.27
C TYR A 74 -8.05 -5.27 -4.86
N LEU A 75 -8.74 -6.09 -5.66
CA LEU A 75 -8.12 -7.23 -6.34
C LEU A 75 -7.00 -6.79 -7.26
N TRP A 76 -7.20 -5.71 -8.02
CA TRP A 76 -6.17 -5.17 -8.90
C TRP A 76 -4.90 -4.77 -8.13
N ILE A 77 -5.02 -4.05 -7.01
CA ILE A 77 -3.87 -3.62 -6.19
C ILE A 77 -3.19 -4.82 -5.53
N LEU A 78 -3.96 -5.78 -5.01
CA LEU A 78 -3.43 -6.98 -4.39
C LEU A 78 -2.65 -7.86 -5.38
N CYS A 79 -3.05 -7.89 -6.66
CA CYS A 79 -2.27 -8.54 -7.70
C CYS A 79 -0.88 -7.92 -7.84
N PHE A 80 -0.72 -6.59 -7.68
CA PHE A 80 0.60 -5.94 -7.72
C PHE A 80 1.49 -6.24 -6.51
N LEU A 81 0.94 -6.78 -5.42
CA LEU A 81 1.68 -7.15 -4.22
C LEU A 81 1.95 -8.65 -4.10
N THR A 82 1.25 -9.47 -4.89
CA THR A 82 1.34 -10.94 -4.81
C THR A 82 1.95 -11.57 -6.06
N LEU A 83 2.12 -10.82 -7.15
CA LEU A 83 2.80 -11.21 -8.39
C LEU A 83 4.13 -10.47 -8.53
#